data_AF-A0A0G0P3A6-F1
#
_entry.id   AF-A0A0G0P3A6-F1
#
_cell.length_a   1.000
_cell.length_b   1.000
_cell.length_c   1.000
_cell.angle_alpha   90.00
_cell.angle_beta   90.00
_cell.angle_gamma   90.00
#
_symmetry.space_group_name_H-M   'P 1'
#
loop_
_entity.id
_entity.type
_entity.pdbx_description
1 polymer ?
#
loop_
_entity_poly.entity_id
_entity_poly.type
_entity_poly.pdbx_seq_one_letter_code
_entity_poly.pdbx_strand_id
1 'polypeptide(L)'
;MSELTNDKEIAFIGETNFRNQKVRFGIKPLDRRRHMYLIGSTGMGKSELMKNMAIQDMESGRGVCYIDPHGDAVMDLLDFVPEERIKDVIYFNPGDKDWPIAFNVMERVDYDDRGKVTSGLLGVFKKIWPDAWSGNNTILALLECQGSTLLGINRMMSSKEYRKEIVAQIKDPIVRGFWVDEFSKYADKFATEATAAIQNKVGQFASNNLIRNIIGQTNSKLDGSEQDFVSQRISWRNRRRRL
;
A
#
# COMPACT_ATOMS: atom_id res chain seq x y z
N MET A 1 -9.56 -40.04 24.26
CA MET A 1 -10.56 -39.27 23.49
C MET A 1 -9.88 -37.99 23.06
N SER A 2 -9.55 -37.88 21.78
CA SER A 2 -8.90 -36.67 21.24
C SER A 2 -9.88 -35.52 21.34
N GLU A 3 -9.54 -34.50 22.13
CA GLU A 3 -10.10 -33.18 21.94
C GLU A 3 -9.87 -32.83 20.47
N LEU A 4 -10.95 -32.86 19.69
CA LEU A 4 -11.01 -32.26 18.37
C LEU A 4 -10.77 -30.77 18.62
N THR A 5 -9.50 -30.36 18.55
CA THR A 5 -9.14 -28.95 18.38
C THR A 5 -10.03 -28.43 17.26
N ASN A 6 -10.94 -27.53 17.61
CA ASN A 6 -11.89 -26.94 16.69
C ASN A 6 -11.12 -26.52 15.43
N ASP A 7 -11.43 -27.08 14.25
CA ASP A 7 -10.63 -26.89 13.03
C ASP A 7 -10.48 -25.40 12.65
N LYS A 8 -11.35 -24.53 13.19
CA LYS A 8 -11.27 -23.07 13.06
C LYS A 8 -10.16 -22.39 13.87
N GLU A 9 -9.52 -23.10 14.80
CA GLU A 9 -8.48 -22.60 15.70
C GLU A 9 -7.05 -22.92 15.24
N ILE A 10 -6.87 -23.55 14.09
CA ILE A 10 -5.55 -23.81 13.50
C ILE A 10 -5.56 -23.45 12.03
N ALA A 11 -4.50 -22.76 11.57
CA ALA A 11 -4.23 -22.67 10.14
C ALA A 11 -3.52 -23.96 9.73
N PHE A 12 -4.26 -24.83 9.05
CA PHE A 12 -3.80 -26.13 8.56
C PHE A 12 -2.65 -25.95 7.57
N ILE A 13 -1.57 -26.71 7.77
CA ILE A 13 -0.35 -26.70 6.96
C ILE A 13 -0.15 -28.03 6.25
N GLY A 14 -0.54 -29.15 6.87
CA GLY A 14 -0.37 -30.47 6.26
C GLY A 14 -0.91 -31.61 7.08
N GLU A 15 -0.83 -32.81 6.52
CA GLU A 15 -1.27 -34.07 7.12
C GLU A 15 -0.05 -34.98 7.35
N THR A 16 0.09 -35.53 8.54
CA THR A 16 1.07 -36.58 8.83
C THR A 16 0.54 -37.93 8.37
N ASN A 17 1.42 -38.87 8.05
CA ASN A 17 1.05 -40.25 7.65
C ASN A 17 1.73 -41.32 8.53
N PHE A 18 2.09 -40.96 9.76
CA PHE A 18 2.86 -41.85 10.64
C PHE A 18 2.03 -43.09 11.01
N ARG A 19 2.57 -44.29 10.72
CA ARG A 19 1.94 -45.59 11.00
C ARG A 19 0.50 -45.70 10.44
N ASN A 20 0.28 -45.22 9.22
CA ASN A 20 -1.02 -45.16 8.56
C ASN A 20 -2.09 -44.34 9.31
N GLN A 21 -1.69 -43.52 10.29
CA GLN A 21 -2.58 -42.55 10.90
C GLN A 21 -2.41 -41.21 10.20
N LYS A 22 -3.53 -40.71 9.70
CA LYS A 22 -3.64 -39.40 9.06
C LYS A 22 -4.07 -38.38 10.08
N VAL A 23 -3.12 -37.56 10.54
CA VAL A 23 -3.39 -36.51 11.52
C VAL A 23 -3.03 -35.16 10.91
N ARG A 24 -4.04 -34.30 10.81
CA ARG A 24 -3.90 -32.93 10.35
C ARG A 24 -3.13 -32.10 11.38
N PHE A 25 -2.23 -31.24 10.91
CA PHE A 25 -1.49 -30.33 11.77
C PHE A 25 -1.36 -28.95 11.11
N GLY A 26 -1.12 -27.95 11.95
CA GLY A 26 -1.09 -26.56 11.54
C GLY A 26 -0.51 -25.66 12.62
N ILE A 27 -0.63 -24.35 12.42
CA ILE A 27 -0.17 -23.33 13.36
C ILE A 27 -1.38 -22.66 14.03
N LYS A 28 -1.32 -22.47 15.35
CA LYS A 28 -2.36 -21.75 16.08
C LYS A 28 -2.29 -20.25 15.74
N PRO A 29 -3.43 -19.53 15.69
CA PRO A 29 -3.45 -18.08 15.48
C PRO A 29 -2.55 -17.31 16.46
N LEU A 30 -2.52 -17.72 17.73
CA LEU A 30 -1.66 -17.11 18.75
C LEU A 30 -0.18 -17.19 18.38
N ASP A 31 0.27 -18.34 17.87
CA ASP A 31 1.66 -18.54 17.46
C ASP A 31 1.95 -17.81 16.15
N ARG A 32 1.01 -17.85 15.20
CA ARG A 32 1.16 -17.16 13.91
C ARG A 32 1.28 -15.65 14.02
N ARG A 33 0.75 -15.04 15.10
CA ARG A 33 0.96 -13.60 15.40
C ARG A 33 2.42 -13.22 15.63
N ARG A 34 3.31 -14.19 15.88
CA ARG A 34 4.77 -13.98 16.01
C ARG A 34 5.50 -14.01 14.67
N HIS A 35 4.76 -13.95 13.56
CA HIS A 35 5.23 -14.08 12.18
C HIS A 35 5.72 -15.49 11.84
N MET A 36 5.76 -15.78 10.54
CA MET A 36 6.24 -17.04 9.99
C MET A 36 7.32 -16.73 8.95
N TYR A 37 8.36 -17.56 8.93
CA TYR A 37 9.39 -17.51 7.90
C TYR A 37 9.39 -18.84 7.13
N LEU A 38 9.05 -18.76 5.85
CA LEU A 38 8.91 -19.92 4.97
C LEU A 38 10.07 -19.98 3.97
N ILE A 39 10.87 -21.04 4.04
CA ILE A 39 12.09 -21.22 3.23
C ILE A 39 11.93 -22.45 2.32
N GLY A 40 12.42 -22.34 1.09
CA GLY A 40 12.46 -23.43 0.12
C GLY A 40 12.85 -22.91 -1.27
N SER A 41 13.34 -23.77 -2.15
CA SER A 41 13.62 -23.41 -3.55
C SER A 41 12.34 -23.23 -4.36
N THR A 42 12.46 -22.70 -5.59
CA THR A 42 11.35 -22.60 -6.54
C THR A 42 10.75 -23.99 -6.79
N GLY A 43 9.42 -24.07 -6.87
CA GLY A 43 8.71 -25.34 -7.06
C GLY A 43 8.43 -26.15 -5.79
N MET A 44 8.95 -25.75 -4.63
CA MET A 44 8.73 -26.47 -3.35
C MET A 44 7.38 -26.18 -2.68
N GLY A 45 6.42 -25.60 -3.41
CA GLY A 45 5.06 -25.37 -2.89
C GLY A 45 4.90 -24.19 -1.92
N LYS A 46 5.87 -23.28 -1.80
CA LYS A 46 5.78 -22.11 -0.89
C LYS A 46 4.54 -21.24 -1.16
N SER A 47 4.35 -20.86 -2.42
CA SER A 47 3.20 -20.04 -2.84
C SER A 47 1.89 -20.78 -2.60
N GLU A 48 1.87 -22.10 -2.84
CA GLU A 48 0.69 -22.93 -2.60
C GLU A 48 0.34 -23.00 -1.11
N LEU A 49 1.33 -23.16 -0.23
CA LEU A 49 1.13 -23.12 1.21
C LEU A 49 0.58 -21.75 1.66
N MET A 50 1.14 -20.65 1.14
CA MET A 50 0.66 -19.29 1.45
C MET A 50 -0.77 -19.06 0.95
N LYS A 51 -1.11 -19.54 -0.26
CA LYS A 51 -2.48 -19.47 -0.78
C LYS A 51 -3.45 -20.24 0.11
N ASN A 52 -3.11 -21.48 0.48
CA ASN A 52 -3.97 -22.29 1.35
C ASN A 52 -4.19 -21.65 2.72
N MET A 53 -3.18 -20.97 3.30
CA MET A 53 -3.36 -20.21 4.54
C MET A 53 -4.28 -19.00 4.35
N ALA A 54 -4.13 -18.26 3.24
CA ALA A 54 -4.98 -17.13 2.91
C ALA A 54 -6.44 -17.55 2.70
N ILE A 55 -6.69 -18.67 2.03
CA ILE A 55 -8.04 -19.22 1.83
C ILE A 55 -8.69 -19.54 3.17
N GLN A 56 -7.99 -20.27 4.04
CA GLN A 56 -8.49 -20.60 5.38
C GLN A 56 -8.79 -19.36 6.22
N ASP A 57 -8.01 -18.28 6.06
CA ASP A 57 -8.26 -17.01 6.73
C ASP A 57 -9.52 -16.32 6.19
N MET A 58 -9.68 -16.26 4.88
CA MET A 58 -10.88 -15.70 4.24
C MET A 58 -12.15 -16.46 4.66
N GLU A 59 -12.12 -17.80 4.61
CA GLU A 59 -13.23 -18.68 5.05
C GLU A 59 -13.55 -18.54 6.54
N SER A 60 -12.53 -18.24 7.35
CA SER A 60 -12.72 -17.97 8.79
C SER A 60 -13.16 -16.53 9.08
N GLY A 61 -13.44 -15.73 8.06
CA GLY A 61 -13.86 -14.34 8.18
C GLY A 61 -12.73 -13.36 8.53
N ARG A 62 -11.46 -13.79 8.50
CA ARG A 62 -10.30 -12.94 8.81
C ARG A 62 -9.85 -12.14 7.59
N GLY A 63 -9.36 -10.92 7.81
CA GLY A 63 -8.76 -10.11 6.74
C GLY A 63 -7.39 -10.65 6.33
N VAL A 64 -7.09 -10.59 5.03
CA VAL A 64 -5.82 -11.03 4.45
C VAL A 64 -5.28 -9.96 3.51
N CYS A 65 -3.98 -9.69 3.60
CA CYS A 65 -3.24 -8.93 2.60
C CYS A 65 -2.23 -9.87 1.94
N TYR A 66 -2.32 -10.03 0.62
CA TYR A 66 -1.43 -10.90 -0.15
C TYR A 66 -0.69 -10.06 -1.20
N ILE A 67 0.65 -10.06 -1.12
CA ILE A 67 1.50 -9.30 -2.04
C ILE A 67 2.21 -10.30 -2.95
N ASP A 68 1.96 -10.17 -4.25
CA ASP A 68 2.48 -11.07 -5.27
C ASP A 68 3.14 -10.27 -6.40
N PRO A 69 4.49 -10.34 -6.53
CA PRO A 69 5.21 -9.66 -7.61
C PRO A 69 4.88 -10.20 -9.01
N HIS A 70 4.40 -11.45 -9.12
CA HIS A 70 4.13 -12.11 -10.40
C HIS A 70 2.64 -12.04 -10.78
N GLY A 71 1.76 -12.06 -9.79
CA GLY A 71 0.32 -11.83 -9.90
C GLY A 71 -0.52 -13.07 -10.16
N ASP A 72 0.11 -14.20 -10.51
CA ASP A 72 -0.55 -15.48 -10.74
C ASP A 72 -1.24 -16.01 -9.48
N ALA A 73 -0.59 -15.95 -8.32
CA ALA A 73 -1.16 -16.43 -7.08
C ALA A 73 -2.35 -15.59 -6.59
N VAL A 74 -2.33 -14.27 -6.82
CA VAL A 74 -3.47 -13.40 -6.51
C VAL A 74 -4.66 -13.74 -7.39
N MET A 75 -4.44 -13.99 -8.68
CA MET A 75 -5.53 -14.36 -9.60
C MET A 75 -6.20 -15.68 -9.22
N ASP A 76 -5.43 -16.64 -8.69
CA ASP A 76 -5.99 -17.87 -8.12
C ASP A 76 -6.81 -17.57 -6.85
N LEU A 77 -6.28 -16.74 -5.94
CA LEU A 77 -6.92 -16.44 -4.65
C LEU A 77 -8.29 -15.75 -4.81
N LEU A 78 -8.46 -14.91 -5.83
CA LEU A 78 -9.74 -14.27 -6.12
C LEU A 78 -10.88 -15.29 -6.34
N ASP A 79 -10.56 -16.49 -6.81
CA ASP A 79 -11.53 -17.56 -7.03
C ASP A 79 -11.95 -18.28 -5.73
N PHE A 80 -11.33 -17.94 -4.60
CA PHE A 80 -11.62 -18.50 -3.27
C PHE A 80 -12.19 -17.46 -2.30
N VAL A 81 -12.46 -16.24 -2.77
CA VAL A 81 -13.12 -15.22 -1.96
C VAL A 81 -14.58 -15.67 -1.70
N PRO A 82 -15.02 -15.76 -0.43
CA PRO A 82 -16.41 -16.06 -0.11
C PRO A 82 -17.38 -15.04 -0.74
N GLU A 83 -18.55 -15.50 -1.21
CA GLU A 83 -19.50 -14.65 -1.95
C GLU A 83 -19.94 -13.41 -1.17
N GLU A 84 -20.13 -13.58 0.14
CA GLU A 84 -20.50 -12.52 1.08
C GLU A 84 -19.38 -11.48 1.32
N ARG A 85 -18.13 -11.81 0.99
CA ARG A 85 -16.94 -10.97 1.17
C ARG A 85 -16.43 -10.33 -0.11
N ILE A 86 -17.05 -10.59 -1.26
CA ILE A 86 -16.65 -9.99 -2.56
C ILE A 86 -16.58 -8.46 -2.44
N LYS A 87 -17.52 -7.88 -1.67
CA LYS A 87 -17.61 -6.44 -1.44
C LYS A 87 -16.52 -5.85 -0.53
N ASP A 88 -15.64 -6.69 0.00
CA ASP A 88 -14.53 -6.26 0.86
C ASP A 88 -13.18 -6.38 0.14
N VAL A 89 -13.17 -6.86 -1.11
CA VAL A 89 -11.92 -7.12 -1.85
C VAL A 89 -11.40 -5.85 -2.49
N ILE A 90 -10.13 -5.57 -2.23
CA ILE A 90 -9.35 -4.54 -2.93
C ILE A 90 -8.25 -5.27 -3.73
N TYR A 91 -8.35 -5.21 -5.06
CA TYR A 91 -7.32 -5.73 -5.95
C TYR A 91 -6.47 -4.56 -6.48
N PHE A 92 -5.23 -4.46 -6.00
CA PHE A 92 -4.32 -3.40 -6.40
C PHE A 92 -3.25 -3.92 -7.37
N ASN A 93 -3.38 -3.55 -8.64
CA ASN A 93 -2.36 -3.80 -9.66
C ASN A 93 -1.75 -2.46 -10.13
N PRO A 94 -0.51 -2.14 -9.73
CA PRO A 94 0.15 -0.90 -10.16
C PRO A 94 0.54 -0.90 -11.65
N GLY A 95 0.32 -2.01 -12.37
CA GLY A 95 0.48 -2.12 -13.82
C GLY A 95 -0.84 -1.98 -14.60
N ASP A 96 -1.99 -1.80 -13.93
CA ASP A 96 -3.28 -1.64 -14.59
C ASP A 96 -3.42 -0.22 -15.16
N LYS A 97 -3.62 -0.14 -16.49
CA LYS A 97 -3.77 1.13 -17.21
C LYS A 97 -5.23 1.55 -17.36
N ASP A 98 -6.13 0.58 -17.33
CA ASP A 98 -7.55 0.81 -17.56
C ASP A 98 -8.23 1.23 -16.24
N TRP A 99 -7.79 0.65 -15.11
CA TRP A 99 -8.34 0.88 -13.78
C TRP A 99 -7.26 1.19 -12.73
N PRO A 100 -6.50 2.30 -12.86
CA PRO A 100 -5.51 2.68 -11.85
C PRO A 100 -6.20 3.08 -10.55
N ILE A 101 -5.96 2.32 -9.48
CA ILE A 101 -6.49 2.65 -8.15
C ILE A 101 -5.76 3.87 -7.59
N ALA A 102 -6.53 4.86 -7.17
CA ALA A 102 -6.02 6.05 -6.50
C ALA A 102 -5.45 5.69 -5.12
N PHE A 103 -4.20 6.08 -4.86
CA PHE A 103 -3.57 5.96 -3.56
C PHE A 103 -2.82 7.24 -3.21
N ASN A 104 -3.46 8.08 -2.39
CA ASN A 104 -2.88 9.31 -1.89
C ASN A 104 -2.48 9.17 -0.41
N VAL A 105 -1.20 8.89 -0.20
CA VAL A 105 -0.59 8.83 1.14
C VAL A 105 -0.68 10.14 1.94
N MET A 106 -1.00 11.27 1.29
CA MET A 106 -1.17 12.57 1.95
C MET A 106 -2.62 12.87 2.32
N GLU A 107 -3.57 12.00 1.95
CA GLU A 107 -4.98 12.23 2.22
C GLU A 107 -5.32 12.05 3.69
N ARG A 108 -6.03 13.03 4.27
CA ARG A 108 -6.67 12.97 5.60
C ARG A 108 -5.74 12.47 6.71
N VAL A 109 -4.49 12.95 6.73
CA VAL A 109 -3.54 12.62 7.79
C VAL A 109 -3.76 13.53 9.00
N ASP A 110 -4.14 12.92 10.13
CA ASP A 110 -4.30 13.58 11.41
C ASP A 110 -2.99 14.20 11.89
N TYR A 111 -3.09 15.32 12.63
CA TYR A 111 -1.94 16.10 13.07
C TYR A 111 -0.86 15.25 13.76
N ASP A 112 -1.27 14.38 14.69
CA ASP A 112 -0.37 13.53 15.48
C ASP A 112 0.36 12.46 14.64
N ASP A 113 -0.16 12.12 13.46
CA ASP A 113 0.42 11.12 12.56
C ASP A 113 1.27 11.73 11.44
N ARG A 114 1.23 13.06 11.23
CA ARG A 114 2.01 13.74 10.18
C ARG A 114 3.51 13.46 10.26
N GLY A 115 4.06 13.44 11.47
CA GLY A 115 5.47 13.10 11.68
C GLY A 115 5.81 11.67 11.26
N LYS A 116 4.91 10.71 11.54
CA LYS A 116 5.09 9.29 11.16
C LYS A 116 5.00 9.12 9.65
N VAL A 117 3.99 9.71 9.01
CA VAL A 117 3.82 9.69 7.55
C VAL A 117 5.02 10.32 6.87
N THR A 118 5.48 11.48 7.35
CA THR A 118 6.65 12.16 6.77
C THR A 118 7.92 11.33 6.92
N SER A 119 8.18 10.77 8.10
CA SER A 119 9.34 9.89 8.33
C SER A 119 9.30 8.64 7.46
N GLY A 120 8.11 8.04 7.29
CA GLY A 120 7.90 6.90 6.41
C GLY A 120 8.20 7.22 4.95
N LEU A 121 7.66 8.34 4.44
CA LEU A 121 7.91 8.79 3.06
C LEU A 121 9.39 9.11 2.81
N LEU A 122 10.03 9.83 3.73
CA LEU A 122 11.47 10.09 3.65
C LEU A 122 12.28 8.79 3.69
N GLY A 123 11.87 7.82 4.51
CA GLY A 123 12.47 6.49 4.56
C GLY A 123 12.36 5.73 3.24
N VAL A 124 11.19 5.79 2.58
CA VAL A 124 10.99 5.20 1.25
C VAL A 124 11.87 5.91 0.21
N PHE A 125 11.88 7.24 0.19
CA PHE A 125 12.72 8.01 -0.74
C PHE A 125 14.22 7.73 -0.53
N LYS A 126 14.67 7.59 0.72
CA LYS A 126 16.06 7.24 1.04
C LYS A 126 16.43 5.82 0.60
N LYS A 127 15.50 4.87 0.65
CA LYS A 127 15.73 3.50 0.15
C LYS A 127 15.84 3.46 -1.38
N ILE A 128 15.00 4.22 -2.08
CA ILE A 128 15.02 4.29 -3.56
C ILE A 128 16.24 5.10 -4.02
N TRP A 129 16.56 6.17 -3.30
CA TRP A 129 17.67 7.07 -3.60
C TRP A 129 18.48 7.32 -2.33
N PRO A 130 19.61 6.63 -2.10
CA PRO A 130 20.44 6.77 -0.90
C PRO A 130 20.89 8.21 -0.62
N ASP A 131 21.13 8.99 -1.68
CA ASP A 131 21.48 10.42 -1.62
C ASP A 131 20.23 11.33 -1.55
N ALA A 132 19.09 10.80 -1.11
CA ALA A 132 17.86 11.59 -0.94
C ALA A 132 17.94 12.53 0.25
N TRP A 133 17.36 13.70 0.01
CA TRP A 133 17.43 14.97 0.74
C TRP A 133 16.50 15.04 1.98
N SER A 134 16.67 16.10 2.81
CA SER A 134 15.83 16.56 3.93
C SER A 134 14.51 17.24 3.50
N GLY A 135 13.60 16.51 2.85
CA GLY A 135 12.34 17.05 2.29
C GLY A 135 11.22 17.30 3.30
N ASN A 136 11.57 17.34 4.59
CA ASN A 136 10.63 17.25 5.71
C ASN A 136 9.58 18.38 5.67
N ASN A 137 10.04 19.63 5.55
CA ASN A 137 9.16 20.81 5.56
C ASN A 137 8.24 20.90 4.32
N THR A 138 8.62 20.29 3.19
CA THR A 138 7.74 20.22 2.01
C THR A 138 6.63 19.20 2.21
N ILE A 139 6.96 18.02 2.73
CA ILE A 139 5.97 16.98 3.00
C ILE A 139 5.01 17.45 4.09
N LEU A 140 5.54 17.99 5.20
CA LEU A 140 4.73 18.54 6.30
C LEU A 140 3.77 19.64 5.82
N ALA A 141 4.26 20.60 5.01
CA ALA A 141 3.42 21.66 4.45
C ALA A 141 2.26 21.11 3.61
N LEU A 142 2.54 20.10 2.76
CA LEU A 142 1.50 19.48 1.92
C LEU A 142 0.50 18.67 2.75
N LEU A 143 0.93 17.99 3.81
CA LEU A 143 0.05 17.26 4.73
C LEU A 143 -0.92 18.18 5.49
N GLU A 144 -0.61 19.47 5.64
CA GLU A 144 -1.51 20.43 6.26
C GLU A 144 -2.62 20.91 5.32
N CYS A 145 -2.43 20.74 4.01
CA CYS A 145 -3.29 21.31 2.98
C CYS A 145 -4.19 20.24 2.35
N GLN A 146 -5.50 20.41 2.48
CA GLN A 146 -6.48 19.48 1.90
C GLN A 146 -6.33 19.41 0.37
N GLY A 147 -6.44 18.20 -0.18
CA GLY A 147 -6.32 17.97 -1.62
C GLY A 147 -4.89 17.98 -2.15
N SER A 148 -3.87 18.05 -1.28
CA SER A 148 -2.47 17.87 -1.70
C SER A 148 -2.17 16.43 -2.09
N THR A 149 -1.19 16.27 -2.96
CA THR A 149 -0.68 14.98 -3.41
C THR A 149 0.84 15.00 -3.47
N LEU A 150 1.48 13.84 -3.64
CA LEU A 150 2.94 13.75 -3.78
C LEU A 150 3.47 14.58 -4.96
N LEU A 151 2.65 14.81 -6.00
CA LEU A 151 3.00 15.67 -7.13
C LEU A 151 3.13 17.15 -6.72
N GLY A 152 2.49 17.53 -5.61
CA GLY A 152 2.61 18.86 -5.00
C GLY A 152 4.03 19.20 -4.56
N ILE A 153 4.89 18.20 -4.30
CA ILE A 153 6.30 18.42 -3.93
C ILE A 153 7.00 19.19 -5.05
N ASN A 154 6.86 18.75 -6.30
CA ASN A 154 7.47 19.43 -7.44
C ASN A 154 6.97 20.86 -7.60
N ARG A 155 5.64 21.06 -7.46
CA ARG A 155 5.00 22.38 -7.58
C ARG A 155 5.43 23.33 -6.46
N MET A 156 5.59 22.84 -5.22
CA MET A 156 6.11 23.62 -4.09
C MET A 156 7.53 24.13 -4.38
N MET A 157 8.35 23.35 -5.07
CA MET A 157 9.71 23.73 -5.40
C MET A 157 9.80 24.69 -6.62
N SER A 158 8.96 24.51 -7.65
CA SER A 158 9.06 25.27 -8.90
C SER A 158 8.17 26.51 -9.01
N SER A 159 6.96 26.49 -8.46
CA SER A 159 5.98 27.59 -8.62
C SER A 159 5.89 28.44 -7.36
N LYS A 160 6.20 29.73 -7.50
CA LYS A 160 6.08 30.71 -6.40
C LYS A 160 4.62 30.93 -6.03
N GLU A 161 3.71 30.87 -7.01
CA GLU A 161 2.26 31.04 -6.86
C GLU A 161 1.66 29.89 -6.05
N TYR A 162 1.89 28.65 -6.48
CA TYR A 162 1.40 27.47 -5.76
C TYR A 162 1.97 27.39 -4.34
N ARG A 163 3.25 27.71 -4.18
CA ARG A 163 3.87 27.78 -2.85
C ARG A 163 3.16 28.79 -1.96
N LYS A 164 2.83 29.98 -2.48
CA LYS A 164 2.11 31.01 -1.73
C LYS A 164 0.72 30.52 -1.28
N GLU A 165 0.00 29.80 -2.15
CA GLU A 165 -1.31 29.20 -1.84
C GLU A 165 -1.23 28.15 -0.72
N ILE A 166 -0.22 27.28 -0.76
CA ILE A 166 0.01 26.25 0.26
C ILE A 166 0.44 26.89 1.57
N VAL A 167 1.42 27.79 1.55
CA VAL A 167 1.96 28.45 2.75
C VAL A 167 0.89 29.24 3.51
N ALA A 168 -0.11 29.79 2.80
CA ALA A 168 -1.24 30.48 3.41
C ALA A 168 -2.14 29.56 4.26
N GLN A 169 -2.12 28.24 4.03
CA GLN A 169 -2.93 27.25 4.71
C GLN A 169 -2.19 26.53 5.85
N ILE A 170 -0.85 26.67 5.93
CA ILE A 170 -0.03 26.04 6.97
C ILE A 170 -0.34 26.66 8.32
N LYS A 171 -0.70 25.81 9.29
CA LYS A 171 -0.98 26.17 10.68
C LYS A 171 0.26 26.05 11.56
N ASP A 172 1.13 25.08 11.27
CA ASP A 172 2.38 24.91 12.01
C ASP A 172 3.32 26.11 11.80
N PRO A 173 3.66 26.87 12.87
CA PRO A 173 4.48 28.07 12.75
C PRO A 173 5.93 27.77 12.37
N ILE A 174 6.47 26.60 12.70
CA ILE A 174 7.83 26.18 12.36
C ILE A 174 7.90 25.89 10.86
N VAL A 175 6.96 25.09 10.35
CA VAL A 175 6.90 24.76 8.92
C VAL A 175 6.65 26.03 8.09
N ARG A 176 5.75 26.91 8.55
CA ARG A 176 5.49 28.19 7.89
C ARG A 176 6.72 29.11 7.91
N GLY A 177 7.39 29.23 9.04
CA GLY A 177 8.61 30.04 9.20
C GLY A 177 9.71 29.58 8.25
N PHE A 178 9.92 28.28 8.08
CA PHE A 178 10.85 27.77 7.08
C PHE A 178 10.54 28.31 5.67
N TRP A 179 9.27 28.29 5.24
CA TRP A 179 8.90 28.74 3.89
C TRP A 179 8.95 30.25 3.72
N VAL A 180 8.56 31.02 4.74
CA VAL A 180 8.46 32.48 4.68
C VAL A 180 9.80 33.16 4.97
N ASP A 181 10.59 32.63 5.90
CA ASP A 181 11.77 33.31 6.44
C ASP A 181 13.10 32.68 6.02
N GLU A 182 13.14 31.37 5.76
CA GLU A 182 14.38 30.68 5.39
C GLU A 182 14.45 30.46 3.88
N PHE A 183 13.48 29.74 3.31
CA PHE A 183 13.43 29.39 1.90
C PHE A 183 13.35 30.62 0.99
N SER A 184 12.65 31.68 1.43
CA SER A 184 12.51 32.94 0.68
C SER A 184 13.83 33.70 0.53
N LYS A 185 14.79 33.48 1.44
CA LYS A 185 16.12 34.10 1.43
C LYS A 185 17.11 33.37 0.54
N TYR A 186 16.80 32.15 0.10
CA TYR A 186 17.63 31.47 -0.87
C TYR A 186 17.66 32.26 -2.18
N ALA A 187 18.88 32.57 -2.65
CA ALA A 187 19.05 33.14 -3.97
C ALA A 187 18.42 32.19 -5.00
N ASP A 188 17.69 32.74 -5.99
CA ASP A 188 16.91 31.94 -6.96
C ASP A 188 17.77 30.82 -7.62
N LYS A 189 19.07 31.07 -7.83
CA LYS A 189 20.02 30.08 -8.37
C LYS A 189 20.32 28.93 -7.39
N PHE A 190 20.55 29.25 -6.11
CA PHE A 190 20.78 28.24 -5.06
C PHE A 190 19.52 27.41 -4.80
N ALA A 191 18.34 28.04 -4.79
CA ALA A 191 17.06 27.34 -4.70
C ALA A 191 16.89 26.37 -5.89
N THR A 192 17.19 26.81 -7.12
CA THR A 192 17.09 25.96 -8.32
C THR A 192 18.03 24.76 -8.24
N GLU A 193 19.28 24.95 -7.86
CA GLU A 193 20.26 23.85 -7.72
C GLU A 193 19.89 22.88 -6.58
N ALA A 194 19.47 23.40 -5.42
CA ALA A 194 19.06 22.58 -4.27
C ALA A 194 17.77 21.79 -4.55
N THR A 195 16.85 22.35 -5.34
CA THR A 195 15.56 21.73 -5.65
C THR A 195 15.62 20.73 -6.81
N ALA A 196 16.60 20.83 -7.71
CA ALA A 196 16.73 20.00 -8.90
C ALA A 196 16.82 18.50 -8.57
N ALA A 197 17.54 18.12 -7.51
CA ALA A 197 17.66 16.71 -7.11
C ALA A 197 16.32 16.12 -6.64
N ILE A 198 15.50 16.91 -5.96
CA ILE A 198 14.16 16.50 -5.49
C ILE A 198 13.23 16.38 -6.70
N GLN A 199 13.26 17.38 -7.59
CA GLN A 199 12.46 17.40 -8.80
C GLN A 199 12.76 16.24 -9.74
N ASN A 200 14.03 15.88 -9.91
CA ASN A 200 14.42 14.75 -10.74
C ASN A 200 13.92 13.42 -10.17
N LYS A 201 13.89 13.26 -8.84
CA LYS A 201 13.44 12.03 -8.17
C LYS A 201 11.92 11.91 -8.17
N VAL A 202 11.21 12.93 -7.67
CA VAL A 202 9.74 12.95 -7.68
C VAL A 202 9.20 13.01 -9.11
N GLY A 203 9.92 13.66 -10.02
CA GLY A 203 9.63 13.71 -11.45
C GLY A 203 9.61 12.33 -12.11
N GLN A 204 10.38 11.35 -11.63
CA GLN A 204 10.33 9.96 -12.14
C GLN A 204 8.98 9.28 -11.84
N PHE A 205 8.35 9.60 -10.71
CA PHE A 205 6.99 9.11 -10.44
C PHE A 205 5.95 9.83 -11.30
N ALA A 206 6.16 11.13 -11.56
CA ALA A 206 5.25 11.94 -12.36
C ALA A 206 5.36 11.67 -13.88
N SER A 207 6.52 11.22 -14.37
CA SER A 207 6.75 10.94 -15.79
C SER A 207 6.11 9.65 -16.27
N ASN A 208 5.93 8.68 -15.37
CA ASN A 208 5.16 7.48 -15.65
C ASN A 208 3.67 7.78 -15.46
N ASN A 209 2.92 7.86 -16.56
CA ASN A 209 1.47 8.14 -16.54
C ASN A 209 0.70 7.23 -15.58
N LEU A 210 1.10 5.96 -15.45
CA LEU A 210 0.43 4.99 -14.60
C LEU A 210 0.63 5.33 -13.12
N ILE A 211 1.88 5.54 -12.71
CA ILE A 211 2.21 5.94 -11.35
C ILE A 211 1.58 7.30 -11.02
N ARG A 212 1.67 8.27 -11.95
CA ARG A 212 1.05 9.60 -11.79
C ARG A 212 -0.45 9.49 -11.56
N ASN A 213 -1.14 8.60 -12.27
CA ASN A 213 -2.58 8.38 -12.10
C ASN A 213 -2.90 7.75 -10.74
N ILE A 214 -2.00 6.95 -10.15
CA ILE A 214 -2.18 6.38 -8.81
C ILE A 214 -1.98 7.45 -7.73
N ILE A 215 -0.86 8.18 -7.75
CA ILE A 215 -0.46 9.09 -6.65
C ILE A 215 -0.91 10.55 -6.83
N GLY A 216 -1.41 10.91 -8.01
CA GLY A 216 -1.78 12.27 -8.37
C GLY A 216 -3.24 12.63 -8.09
N GLN A 217 -4.05 11.65 -7.70
CA GLN A 217 -5.44 11.86 -7.31
C GLN A 217 -5.52 12.35 -5.86
N THR A 218 -6.46 13.25 -5.59
CA THR A 218 -6.58 13.89 -4.26
C THR A 218 -7.23 12.96 -3.23
N ASN A 219 -8.14 12.09 -3.66
CA ASN A 219 -8.81 11.11 -2.82
C ASN A 219 -8.38 9.69 -3.22
N SER A 220 -8.05 8.87 -2.23
CA SER A 220 -7.71 7.46 -2.41
C SER A 220 -8.99 6.66 -2.63
N LYS A 221 -8.87 5.61 -3.44
CA LYS A 221 -9.91 4.61 -3.67
C LYS A 221 -9.58 3.27 -2.99
N LEU A 222 -8.79 3.33 -1.92
CA LEU A 222 -8.54 2.19 -1.03
C LEU A 222 -9.67 1.95 -0.02
N ASP A 223 -10.85 2.51 -0.28
CA ASP A 223 -12.09 2.21 0.42
C ASP A 223 -13.01 1.51 -0.59
N GLY A 224 -13.64 0.41 -0.21
CA GLY A 224 -14.23 -0.66 -1.06
C GLY A 224 -15.42 -0.25 -1.95
N SER A 225 -15.39 0.95 -2.53
CA SER A 225 -16.53 1.61 -3.15
C SER A 225 -16.57 1.55 -4.68
N GLU A 226 -15.51 1.08 -5.36
CA GLU A 226 -15.55 0.82 -6.81
C GLU A 226 -14.91 -0.53 -7.13
N GLN A 227 -15.77 -1.55 -7.18
CA GLN A 227 -15.43 -2.96 -7.28
C GLN A 227 -16.01 -3.61 -8.53
N ASP A 228 -16.37 -2.83 -9.55
CA ASP A 228 -17.17 -3.36 -10.65
C ASP A 228 -16.41 -4.41 -11.46
N PHE A 229 -15.11 -4.23 -11.71
CA PHE A 229 -14.35 -5.22 -12.48
C PHE A 229 -14.05 -6.51 -11.69
N VAL A 230 -13.61 -6.37 -10.43
CA VAL A 230 -13.30 -7.53 -9.57
C VAL A 230 -14.58 -8.28 -9.21
N SER A 231 -15.65 -7.57 -8.85
CA SER A 231 -16.95 -8.18 -8.55
C SER A 231 -17.58 -8.84 -9.77
N GLN A 232 -17.52 -8.23 -10.95
CA GLN A 232 -18.02 -8.86 -12.18
C GLN A 232 -17.21 -10.11 -12.53
N ARG A 233 -15.88 -10.08 -12.36
CA ARG A 233 -15.00 -11.20 -12.69
C ARG A 233 -15.11 -12.35 -11.68
N ILE A 234 -15.16 -12.06 -10.39
CA ILE A 234 -15.43 -13.06 -9.34
C ILE A 234 -16.85 -13.64 -9.52
N SER A 235 -17.87 -12.79 -9.73
CA SER A 235 -19.24 -13.26 -9.93
C SER A 235 -19.38 -14.11 -11.20
N TRP A 236 -18.73 -13.72 -12.30
CA TRP A 236 -18.72 -14.49 -13.55
C TRP A 236 -18.03 -15.85 -13.39
N ARG A 237 -16.90 -15.91 -12.68
CA ARG A 237 -16.19 -17.18 -12.41
C ARG A 237 -16.96 -18.09 -11.44
N ASN A 238 -17.57 -17.55 -10.39
CA ASN A 238 -18.38 -18.34 -9.46
C ASN A 238 -19.61 -18.95 -10.13
N ARG A 239 -20.22 -18.28 -11.11
CA ARG A 239 -21.32 -18.87 -11.92
C ARG A 239 -20.89 -20.07 -12.76
N ARG A 240 -19.64 -20.11 -13.25
CA ARG A 240 -19.12 -21.26 -14.03
C ARG A 240 -18.81 -22.49 -13.19
N ARG A 241 -18.58 -22.36 -11.89
CA ARG A 241 -18.37 -23.50 -10.97
C ARG A 241 -19.67 -24.19 -10.55
N ARG A 242 -20.83 -23.56 -10.76
CA ARG A 242 -22.16 -24.11 -10.44
C ARG A 242 -22.86 -24.79 -11.64
N LEU A 243 -22.20 -24.82 -12.80
CA LEU A 243 -22.63 -25.53 -14.02
C LEU A 243 -21.69 -26.71 -14.28
#